data_AF-A0A6G3MG51-F1
#
_entry.id   AF-A0A6G3MG51-F1
#
_cell.length_a   1.000
_cell.length_b   1.000
_cell.length_c   1.000
_cell.angle_alpha   90.00
_cell.angle_beta   90.00
_cell.angle_gamma   90.00
#
_symmetry.space_group_name_H-M   'P 1'
#
loop_
_entity.id
_entity.type
_entity.pdbx_description
1 polymer ?
#
loop_
_entity_poly.entity_id
_entity_poly.type
_entity_poly.pdbx_seq_one_letter_code
_entity_poly.pdbx_strand_id
1 'polypeptide(L)'
;MVDLAEHAGKAKDRVLLFGCKNTDSCFYENFLDIDGLPPIGRLITPGQPFYSYYDVQTGEYTVKNFKIAESGYTDDIAILNSDSIGINKVNIRIRIPRNPIVGDKFSSRHGQKGILSILWPAEDMPFTENGIIPDIIFNPHGFPSRMTIGMMIENMASKVGAVNGKYFDCSPFKNENNSLVDYFGEKLSEVGYNYYGSERMYSGTNGEELEVNIFTGIVYYQRLRHMVSDKFQVRNTGPVDALTHQPIGGRNRGGGVRFGEMERDALISHGCSFLLQDRLLDCSDKSLAFVCEKCGDILATKLDPARSFNPLINFRPPSVSENKNSRQFVCLLCKSSAHIKPIFIPYVFRYLLVELASMNIQIKLNF
;
A
#
# COMPACT_ATOMS: atom_id res chain seq x y z
N MET A 1 -19.70 5.38 -0.59
CA MET A 1 -21.09 4.88 -0.67
C MET A 1 -21.29 3.75 0.33
N VAL A 2 -22.22 3.93 1.25
CA VAL A 2 -22.63 2.96 2.26
C VAL A 2 -24.11 2.68 2.01
N ASP A 3 -24.41 1.41 1.72
CA ASP A 3 -25.77 0.92 1.53
C ASP A 3 -26.07 -0.08 2.65
N LEU A 4 -26.98 0.28 3.55
CA LEU A 4 -27.32 -0.57 4.68
C LEU A 4 -28.14 -1.80 4.24
N ALA A 5 -28.85 -1.73 3.11
CA ALA A 5 -29.59 -2.88 2.59
C ALA A 5 -28.66 -4.01 2.12
N GLU A 6 -27.49 -3.67 1.55
CA GLU A 6 -26.47 -4.66 1.19
C GLU A 6 -25.84 -5.30 2.44
N HIS A 7 -25.68 -4.52 3.52
CA HIS A 7 -25.15 -5.01 4.79
C HIS A 7 -26.08 -5.98 5.51
N ALA A 8 -27.40 -5.86 5.32
CA ALA A 8 -28.39 -6.81 5.85
C ALA A 8 -28.29 -8.22 5.21
N GLY A 9 -27.68 -8.33 4.01
CA GLY A 9 -27.47 -9.59 3.31
C GLY A 9 -28.78 -10.26 2.84
N LYS A 10 -28.75 -11.59 2.60
CA LYS A 10 -29.94 -12.38 2.19
C LYS A 10 -30.97 -12.59 3.31
N ALA A 11 -30.75 -12.04 4.51
CA ALA A 11 -31.72 -12.08 5.60
C ALA A 11 -32.79 -11.01 5.32
N LYS A 12 -33.87 -11.42 4.63
CA LYS A 12 -34.90 -10.55 4.05
C LYS A 12 -35.64 -9.61 5.03
N ASP A 13 -35.45 -9.76 6.33
CA ASP A 13 -36.24 -9.04 7.33
C ASP A 13 -35.44 -8.00 8.16
N ARG A 14 -34.11 -7.91 8.00
CA ARG A 14 -33.30 -6.97 8.79
C ARG A 14 -33.40 -5.54 8.26
N VAL A 15 -34.07 -4.67 9.00
CA VAL A 15 -34.14 -3.23 8.74
C VAL A 15 -33.02 -2.54 9.52
N LEU A 16 -32.05 -2.00 8.78
CA LEU A 16 -30.92 -1.26 9.32
C LEU A 16 -31.07 0.22 9.00
N LEU A 17 -30.92 1.08 10.00
CA LEU A 17 -31.05 2.54 9.88
C LEU A 17 -29.78 3.21 10.38
N PHE A 18 -29.36 4.31 9.77
CA PHE A 18 -28.31 5.15 10.35
C PHE A 18 -28.79 5.76 11.68
N GLY A 19 -27.93 5.74 12.69
CA GLY A 19 -28.24 6.28 14.01
C GLY A 19 -27.17 5.95 15.04
N CYS A 20 -27.13 6.75 16.10
CA CYS A 20 -26.22 6.57 17.23
C CYS A 20 -26.99 6.44 18.55
N LYS A 21 -26.39 5.81 19.57
CA LYS A 21 -27.01 5.61 20.89
C LYS A 21 -26.68 6.77 21.81
N ASN A 22 -27.70 7.50 22.26
CA ASN A 22 -27.53 8.70 23.11
C ASN A 22 -26.83 8.47 24.46
N THR A 23 -26.81 7.23 24.97
CA THR A 23 -26.32 6.89 26.32
C THR A 23 -24.95 6.25 26.36
N ASP A 24 -24.43 5.79 25.22
CA ASP A 24 -23.06 5.32 25.23
C ASP A 24 -22.17 6.55 25.49
N SER A 25 -21.08 6.39 26.23
CA SER A 25 -20.08 7.39 26.66
C SER A 25 -19.31 8.02 25.48
N CYS A 26 -20.02 8.20 24.38
CA CYS A 26 -19.63 7.85 23.04
C CYS A 26 -20.63 8.50 22.02
N PHE A 27 -21.13 9.69 22.39
CA PHE A 27 -20.62 10.91 21.72
C PHE A 27 -19.08 10.81 21.59
N TYR A 28 -18.55 9.81 20.85
CA TYR A 28 -17.14 9.40 20.88
C TYR A 28 -16.37 10.63 20.40
N GLU A 29 -15.84 11.46 21.29
CA GLU A 29 -14.99 12.63 21.03
C GLU A 29 -15.36 13.45 19.76
N ASN A 30 -16.64 13.78 19.55
CA ASN A 30 -17.13 14.50 18.35
C ASN A 30 -16.81 13.81 16.99
N PHE A 31 -16.83 12.47 16.94
CA PHE A 31 -16.57 11.71 15.71
C PHE A 31 -17.82 11.46 14.85
N LEU A 32 -18.99 11.29 15.47
CA LEU A 32 -20.26 11.03 14.79
C LEU A 32 -21.34 11.97 15.34
N ASP A 33 -22.21 12.44 14.45
CA ASP A 33 -23.41 13.21 14.77
C ASP A 33 -24.56 12.27 15.21
N ILE A 34 -25.68 12.87 15.64
CA ILE A 34 -26.85 12.15 16.20
C ILE A 34 -27.44 11.15 15.18
N ASP A 35 -27.32 11.47 13.90
CA ASP A 35 -27.73 10.65 12.77
C ASP A 35 -26.80 9.44 12.50
N GLY A 36 -25.68 9.32 13.22
CA GLY A 36 -24.69 8.27 13.04
C GLY A 36 -23.73 8.49 11.87
N LEU A 37 -23.69 9.71 11.31
CA LEU A 37 -22.79 10.12 10.23
C LEU A 37 -21.65 11.01 10.77
N PRO A 38 -20.50 11.08 10.11
CA PRO A 38 -19.40 11.93 10.57
C PRO A 38 -19.66 13.41 10.21
N PRO A 39 -19.28 14.38 11.06
CA PRO A 39 -19.46 15.79 10.74
C PRO A 39 -18.59 16.23 9.56
N ILE A 40 -19.13 17.14 8.73
CA ILE A 40 -18.43 17.70 7.57
C ILE A 40 -17.22 18.53 8.03
N GLY A 41 -16.08 18.38 7.35
CA GLY A 41 -14.83 19.05 7.66
C GLY A 41 -13.96 18.36 8.74
N ARG A 42 -14.43 17.26 9.34
CA ARG A 42 -13.68 16.53 10.36
C ARG A 42 -12.56 15.69 9.75
N LEU A 43 -11.38 15.70 10.39
CA LEU A 43 -10.29 14.77 10.10
C LEU A 43 -10.60 13.39 10.69
N ILE A 44 -10.57 12.37 9.85
CA ILE A 44 -10.77 10.97 10.23
C ILE A 44 -9.45 10.22 9.99
N THR A 45 -8.96 9.55 11.04
CA THR A 45 -7.78 8.68 10.96
C THR A 45 -8.16 7.20 10.88
N PRO A 46 -7.27 6.33 10.37
CA PRO A 46 -7.53 4.89 10.32
C PRO A 46 -7.89 4.33 11.70
N GLY A 47 -8.92 3.48 11.76
CA GLY A 47 -9.38 2.85 13.00
C GLY A 47 -10.38 3.66 13.84
N GLN A 48 -10.60 4.94 13.53
CA GLN A 48 -11.64 5.75 14.20
C GLN A 48 -13.05 5.38 13.72
N PRO A 49 -14.11 5.66 14.51
CA PRO A 49 -15.50 5.52 14.08
C PRO A 49 -15.76 6.30 12.78
N PHE A 50 -16.40 5.66 11.79
CA PHE A 50 -16.71 6.27 10.49
C PHE A 50 -18.20 6.46 10.28
N TYR A 51 -19.02 5.46 10.61
CA TYR A 51 -20.47 5.58 10.68
C TYR A 51 -21.02 4.56 11.66
N SER A 52 -22.22 4.81 12.19
CA SER A 52 -22.97 3.87 13.00
C SER A 52 -24.33 3.58 12.41
N TYR A 53 -24.80 2.35 12.61
CA TYR A 53 -26.16 1.97 12.25
C TYR A 53 -26.79 1.15 13.38
N TYR A 54 -28.11 1.27 13.45
CA TYR A 54 -29.00 0.62 14.39
C TYR A 54 -29.78 -0.50 13.69
N ASP A 55 -29.84 -1.66 14.32
CA ASP A 55 -30.68 -2.77 13.89
C ASP A 55 -32.00 -2.76 14.67
N VAL A 56 -33.11 -2.55 13.95
CA VAL A 56 -34.45 -2.44 14.53
C VAL A 56 -34.90 -3.73 15.21
N GLN A 57 -34.43 -4.89 14.74
CA GLN A 57 -34.88 -6.18 15.26
C GLN A 57 -34.16 -6.57 16.55
N THR A 58 -32.85 -6.38 16.58
CA THR A 58 -32.01 -6.77 17.72
C THR A 58 -31.91 -5.68 18.78
N GLY A 59 -32.20 -4.42 18.41
CA GLY A 59 -32.01 -3.26 19.29
C GLY A 59 -30.54 -2.90 19.50
N GLU A 60 -29.63 -3.48 18.73
CA GLU A 60 -28.19 -3.28 18.87
C GLU A 60 -27.67 -2.20 17.92
N TYR A 61 -26.77 -1.37 18.42
CA TYR A 61 -26.02 -0.40 17.62
C TYR A 61 -24.66 -0.99 17.24
N THR A 62 -24.27 -0.81 15.98
CA THR A 62 -22.94 -1.23 15.52
C THR A 62 -22.21 -0.07 14.87
N VAL A 63 -20.96 0.13 15.30
CA VAL A 63 -20.08 1.16 14.77
C VAL A 63 -19.13 0.52 13.77
N LYS A 64 -18.98 1.16 12.60
CA LYS A 64 -18.00 0.77 11.59
C LYS A 64 -16.85 1.76 11.58
N ASN A 65 -15.65 1.23 11.72
CA ASN A 65 -14.43 2.03 11.75
C ASN A 65 -13.92 2.33 10.34
N PHE A 66 -13.18 3.43 10.22
CA PHE A 66 -12.55 3.85 8.99
C PHE A 66 -11.43 2.89 8.59
N LYS A 67 -11.58 2.26 7.42
CA LYS A 67 -10.68 1.18 6.95
C LYS A 67 -9.51 1.66 6.08
N ILE A 68 -9.58 2.88 5.56
CA ILE A 68 -8.54 3.40 4.66
C ILE A 68 -7.31 3.73 5.51
N ALA A 69 -6.11 3.40 5.01
CA ALA A 69 -4.85 3.58 5.72
C ALA A 69 -4.37 5.03 5.81
N GLU A 70 -4.88 5.90 4.92
CA GLU A 70 -4.57 7.34 4.91
C GLU A 70 -5.66 8.12 5.63
N SER A 71 -5.28 9.12 6.41
CA SER A 71 -6.22 10.05 7.03
C SER A 71 -6.81 11.01 5.99
N GLY A 72 -8.08 11.36 6.15
CA GLY A 72 -8.78 12.28 5.26
C GLY A 72 -9.82 13.12 5.97
N TYR A 73 -10.32 14.13 5.28
CA TYR A 73 -11.39 15.00 5.77
C TYR A 73 -12.73 14.59 5.18
N THR A 74 -13.79 14.57 5.98
CA THR A 74 -15.16 14.47 5.46
C THR A 74 -15.45 15.72 4.63
N ASP A 75 -15.68 15.56 3.33
CA ASP A 75 -15.89 16.69 2.40
C ASP A 75 -17.38 16.97 2.22
N ASP A 76 -18.16 15.93 1.91
CA ASP A 76 -19.58 16.05 1.63
C ASP A 76 -20.31 14.72 1.91
N ILE A 77 -21.58 14.81 2.23
CA ILE A 77 -22.44 13.68 2.58
C ILE A 77 -23.75 13.80 1.80
N ALA A 78 -23.88 13.00 0.76
CA ALA A 78 -25.09 12.95 -0.03
C ALA A 78 -26.00 11.82 0.46
N ILE A 79 -27.19 12.17 0.96
CA ILE A 79 -28.24 11.21 1.28
C ILE A 79 -28.91 10.77 -0.02
N LEU A 80 -28.85 9.48 -0.34
CA LEU A 80 -29.34 8.94 -1.62
C LEU A 80 -30.74 8.32 -1.49
N ASN A 81 -31.03 7.68 -0.37
CA ASN A 81 -32.36 7.13 -0.10
C ASN A 81 -32.76 7.37 1.36
N SER A 82 -33.92 8.00 1.53
CA SER A 82 -34.58 8.25 2.79
C SER A 82 -36.00 7.70 2.69
N ASP A 83 -36.28 6.62 3.42
CA ASP A 83 -37.63 6.09 3.56
C ASP A 83 -38.31 6.77 4.76
N SER A 84 -39.63 6.59 4.93
CA SER A 84 -40.38 7.11 6.09
C SER A 84 -39.87 6.60 7.43
N ILE A 85 -39.11 5.49 7.41
CA ILE A 85 -38.52 4.83 8.57
C ILE A 85 -37.14 5.43 8.91
N GLY A 86 -36.43 6.02 7.93
CA GLY A 86 -35.13 6.65 8.13
C GLY A 86 -34.21 6.58 6.91
N ILE A 87 -32.95 6.95 7.13
CA ILE A 87 -31.93 6.98 6.08
C ILE A 87 -31.34 5.57 5.91
N ASN A 88 -31.35 5.08 4.66
CA ASN A 88 -30.88 3.74 4.33
C ASN A 88 -29.58 3.75 3.51
N LYS A 89 -29.34 4.83 2.76
CA LYS A 89 -28.26 4.90 1.78
C LYS A 89 -27.62 6.27 1.74
N VAL A 90 -26.31 6.31 1.97
CA VAL A 90 -25.53 7.55 2.06
C VAL A 90 -24.24 7.44 1.26
N ASN A 91 -23.86 8.52 0.58
CA ASN A 91 -22.56 8.65 -0.05
C ASN A 91 -21.71 9.68 0.69
N ILE A 92 -20.80 9.18 1.52
CA ILE A 92 -19.80 9.99 2.23
C ILE A 92 -18.58 10.16 1.32
N ARG A 93 -18.25 11.41 0.97
CA ARG A 93 -17.05 11.79 0.22
C ARG A 93 -15.96 12.21 1.19
N ILE A 94 -14.76 11.65 1.00
CA ILE A 94 -13.59 11.97 1.81
C ILE A 94 -12.53 12.60 0.92
N ARG A 95 -11.99 13.74 1.37
CA ARG A 95 -10.89 14.46 0.73
C ARG A 95 -9.58 14.15 1.44
N ILE A 96 -8.62 13.60 0.72
CA ILE A 96 -7.28 13.31 1.24
C ILE A 96 -6.32 14.38 0.71
N PRO A 97 -5.74 15.25 1.55
CA PRO A 97 -4.72 16.19 1.11
C PRO A 97 -3.44 15.41 0.79
N ARG A 98 -2.94 15.55 -0.43
CA ARG A 98 -1.72 14.88 -0.88
C ARG A 98 -0.71 15.90 -1.35
N ASN A 99 0.12 16.38 -0.43
CA ASN A 99 1.25 17.24 -0.76
C ASN A 99 2.29 16.44 -1.58
N PRO A 100 3.04 17.05 -2.50
CA PRO A 100 4.18 16.40 -3.14
C PRO A 100 5.20 15.92 -2.12
N ILE A 101 5.52 14.62 -2.18
CA ILE A 101 6.53 14.01 -1.31
C ILE A 101 7.62 13.35 -2.16
N VAL A 102 8.78 13.15 -1.55
CA VAL A 102 9.88 12.40 -2.17
C VAL A 102 9.38 11.05 -2.69
N GLY A 103 9.73 10.75 -3.94
CA GLY A 103 9.28 9.57 -4.66
C GLY A 103 8.11 9.83 -5.63
N ASP A 104 7.34 10.91 -5.45
CA ASP A 104 6.27 11.26 -6.37
C ASP A 104 6.81 11.56 -7.77
N LYS A 105 5.95 11.32 -8.77
CA LYS A 105 6.35 11.34 -10.17
C LYS A 105 5.82 12.57 -10.87
N PHE A 106 6.71 13.25 -11.57
CA PHE A 106 6.42 14.42 -12.39
C PHE A 106 6.83 14.14 -13.83
N SER A 107 6.19 14.79 -14.79
CA SER A 107 6.56 14.69 -16.20
C SER A 107 6.41 16.04 -16.88
N SER A 108 7.32 16.37 -17.78
CA SER A 108 7.04 17.40 -18.78
C SER A 108 6.07 16.85 -19.83
N ARG A 109 5.55 17.73 -20.69
CA ARG A 109 4.71 17.35 -21.84
C ARG A 109 5.45 16.53 -22.91
N HIS A 110 6.78 16.47 -22.83
CA HIS A 110 7.65 15.77 -23.79
C HIS A 110 8.00 14.34 -23.36
N GLY A 111 7.23 13.76 -22.44
CA GLY A 111 7.48 12.40 -21.93
C GLY A 111 8.72 12.28 -21.04
N GLN A 112 9.30 13.40 -20.58
CA GLN A 112 10.40 13.41 -19.62
C GLN A 112 9.86 13.18 -18.21
N LYS A 113 9.61 11.91 -17.89
CA LYS A 113 9.16 11.48 -16.57
C LYS A 113 10.34 11.40 -15.61
N GLY A 114 10.19 12.06 -14.46
CA GLY A 114 11.11 12.05 -13.34
C GLY A 114 10.43 11.63 -12.04
N ILE A 115 11.23 11.22 -11.07
CA ILE A 115 10.84 11.02 -9.68
C ILE A 115 11.43 12.19 -8.90
N LEU A 116 10.65 12.77 -7.97
CA LEU A 116 11.18 13.74 -7.01
C LEU A 116 12.17 13.02 -6.08
N SER A 117 13.46 13.23 -6.31
CA SER A 117 14.53 12.54 -5.56
C SER A 117 14.69 13.12 -4.17
N ILE A 118 14.80 14.45 -4.07
CA ILE A 118 15.04 15.19 -2.83
C ILE A 118 14.24 16.50 -2.92
N LEU A 119 13.67 16.93 -1.79
CA LEU A 119 13.17 18.29 -1.61
C LEU A 119 14.35 19.16 -1.15
N TRP A 120 14.95 19.90 -2.08
CA TRP A 120 16.15 20.69 -1.81
C TRP A 120 15.77 22.02 -1.12
N PRO A 121 16.47 22.44 -0.05
CA PRO A 121 16.27 23.75 0.56
C PRO A 121 16.55 24.89 -0.42
N ALA A 122 15.72 25.94 -0.40
CA ALA A 122 15.89 27.07 -1.30
C ALA A 122 17.21 27.83 -1.09
N GLU A 123 17.75 27.83 0.14
CA GLU A 123 19.03 28.46 0.49
C GLU A 123 20.23 27.82 -0.22
N ASP A 124 20.18 26.50 -0.44
CA ASP A 124 21.26 25.74 -1.07
C ASP A 124 21.07 25.60 -2.59
N MET A 125 19.97 26.12 -3.15
CA MET A 125 19.71 26.05 -4.59
C MET A 125 20.59 27.06 -5.35
N PRO A 126 21.04 26.73 -6.57
CA PRO A 126 21.69 27.72 -7.41
C PRO A 126 20.70 28.80 -7.81
N PHE A 127 21.15 30.05 -7.88
CA PHE A 127 20.32 31.21 -8.21
C PHE A 127 20.91 32.00 -9.38
N THR A 128 20.06 32.70 -10.12
CA THR A 128 20.47 33.52 -11.28
C THR A 128 20.94 34.90 -10.85
N GLU A 129 21.57 35.67 -11.74
CA GLU A 129 21.92 37.09 -11.51
C GLU A 129 20.71 37.94 -11.07
N ASN A 130 19.50 37.57 -11.52
CA ASN A 130 18.25 38.23 -11.16
C ASN A 130 17.69 37.76 -9.80
N GLY A 131 18.38 36.86 -9.09
CA GLY A 131 17.93 36.27 -7.83
C GLY A 131 16.83 35.22 -7.99
N ILE A 132 16.63 34.68 -9.20
CA ILE A 132 15.62 33.64 -9.43
C ILE A 132 16.20 32.29 -8.98
N ILE A 133 15.44 31.59 -8.15
CA ILE A 133 15.73 30.23 -7.69
C ILE A 133 14.85 29.27 -8.51
N PRO A 134 15.41 28.25 -9.17
CA PRO A 134 14.61 27.32 -9.97
C PRO A 134 13.79 26.36 -9.09
N ASP A 135 12.54 26.11 -9.47
CA ASP A 135 11.68 25.15 -8.77
C ASP A 135 12.08 23.68 -9.01
N ILE A 136 12.57 23.38 -10.22
CA ILE A 136 12.90 22.02 -10.66
C ILE A 136 14.26 22.01 -11.33
N ILE A 137 15.15 21.14 -10.86
CA ILE A 137 16.41 20.81 -11.54
C ILE A 137 16.21 19.51 -12.31
N PHE A 138 16.51 19.55 -13.61
CA PHE A 138 16.50 18.37 -14.47
C PHE A 138 17.92 18.03 -14.91
N ASN A 139 18.29 16.75 -14.81
CA ASN A 139 19.62 16.30 -15.16
C ASN A 139 19.83 16.34 -16.69
N PRO A 140 20.87 17.06 -17.20
CA PRO A 140 21.15 17.15 -18.63
C PRO A 140 21.41 15.79 -19.30
N HIS A 141 21.91 14.79 -18.56
CA HIS A 141 22.13 13.43 -19.09
C HIS A 141 20.84 12.74 -19.57
N GLY A 142 19.66 13.25 -19.20
CA GLY A 142 18.37 12.75 -19.68
C GLY A 142 18.02 13.17 -21.12
N PHE A 143 18.73 14.13 -21.72
CA PHE A 143 18.45 14.62 -23.08
C PHE A 143 19.07 13.77 -24.19
N PRO A 144 20.37 13.38 -24.15
CA PRO A 144 21.00 12.69 -25.27
C PRO A 144 20.33 11.36 -25.63
N SER A 145 19.86 10.61 -24.64
CA SER A 145 19.23 9.30 -24.84
C SER A 145 17.78 9.38 -25.32
N ARG A 146 17.06 10.46 -24.99
CA ARG A 146 15.62 10.61 -25.29
C ARG A 146 15.32 11.56 -26.44
N MET A 147 16.29 12.38 -26.84
CA MET A 147 16.19 13.31 -27.97
C MET A 147 14.97 14.24 -27.90
N THR A 148 14.56 14.66 -26.70
CA THR A 148 13.38 15.53 -26.49
C THR A 148 13.74 17.01 -26.67
N ILE A 149 14.13 17.38 -27.88
CA ILE A 149 14.56 18.75 -28.23
C ILE A 149 13.41 19.75 -28.07
N GLY A 150 12.16 19.30 -28.26
CA GLY A 150 10.97 20.14 -28.06
C GLY A 150 10.87 20.75 -26.67
N MET A 151 11.40 20.09 -25.63
CA MET A 151 11.45 20.65 -24.27
C MET A 151 12.41 21.85 -24.16
N MET A 152 13.53 21.82 -24.90
CA MET A 152 14.48 22.93 -24.94
C MET A 152 13.88 24.13 -25.70
N ILE A 153 13.19 23.87 -26.82
CA ILE A 153 12.52 24.92 -27.59
C ILE A 153 11.37 25.54 -26.77
N GLU A 154 10.57 24.72 -26.07
CA GLU A 154 9.52 25.20 -25.15
C GLU A 154 10.12 26.13 -24.09
N ASN A 155 11.24 25.73 -23.48
CA ASN A 155 11.91 26.53 -22.46
C ASN A 155 12.27 27.95 -22.96
N MET A 156 12.89 28.04 -24.14
CA MET A 156 13.21 29.33 -24.78
C MET A 156 11.95 30.16 -25.06
N ALA A 157 10.95 29.54 -25.69
CA ALA A 157 9.70 30.20 -26.06
C ALA A 157 8.94 30.73 -24.83
N SER A 158 8.80 29.89 -23.80
CA SER A 158 8.09 30.23 -22.56
C SER A 158 8.79 31.34 -21.78
N LYS A 159 10.13 31.40 -21.81
CA LYS A 159 10.90 32.48 -21.20
C LYS A 159 10.63 33.82 -21.86
N VAL A 160 10.70 33.90 -23.19
CA VAL A 160 10.30 35.10 -23.95
C VAL A 160 8.84 35.47 -23.66
N GLY A 161 7.96 34.48 -23.61
CA GLY A 161 6.53 34.67 -23.42
C GLY A 161 6.18 35.23 -22.06
N ALA A 162 6.90 34.77 -21.01
CA ALA A 162 6.72 35.24 -19.64
C ALA A 162 7.13 36.70 -19.48
N VAL A 163 8.21 37.16 -20.12
CA VAL A 163 8.66 38.55 -20.02
C VAL A 163 7.78 39.49 -20.84
N ASN A 164 7.41 39.09 -22.05
CA ASN A 164 6.58 39.91 -22.94
C ASN A 164 5.08 39.85 -22.61
N GLY A 165 4.65 38.96 -21.72
CA GLY A 165 3.24 38.71 -21.42
C GLY A 165 2.44 38.16 -22.61
N LYS A 166 3.09 37.42 -23.51
CA LYS A 166 2.49 36.87 -24.73
C LYS A 166 2.56 35.35 -24.75
N TYR A 167 1.49 34.73 -25.22
CA TYR A 167 1.47 33.28 -25.47
C TYR A 167 2.03 32.99 -26.85
N PHE A 168 2.84 31.93 -26.94
CA PHE A 168 3.30 31.39 -28.21
C PHE A 168 2.45 30.20 -28.61
N ASP A 169 2.11 30.15 -29.89
CA ASP A 169 1.46 28.99 -30.48
C ASP A 169 2.51 27.91 -30.78
N CYS A 170 2.31 26.73 -30.19
CA CYS A 170 3.19 25.58 -30.34
C CYS A 170 2.59 24.49 -31.25
N SER A 171 1.63 24.84 -32.11
CA SER A 171 1.08 23.91 -33.09
C SER A 171 2.19 23.35 -34.00
N PRO A 172 2.23 22.03 -34.22
CA PRO A 172 3.26 21.42 -35.05
C PRO A 172 3.17 21.90 -36.50
N PHE A 173 4.31 21.92 -37.20
CA PHE A 173 4.44 22.21 -38.64
C PHE A 173 4.01 23.62 -39.10
N LYS A 174 4.02 24.64 -38.22
CA LYS A 174 3.70 26.03 -38.64
C LYS A 174 4.88 26.79 -39.26
N ASN A 175 6.09 26.53 -38.79
CA ASN A 175 7.29 27.23 -39.26
C ASN A 175 8.17 26.24 -40.03
N GLU A 176 8.17 26.36 -41.35
CA GLU A 176 8.98 25.52 -42.24
C GLU A 176 10.30 26.19 -42.65
N ASN A 177 10.37 27.52 -42.63
CA ASN A 177 11.46 28.28 -43.27
C ASN A 177 12.61 28.66 -42.33
N ASN A 178 12.34 28.91 -41.05
CA ASN A 178 13.34 29.35 -40.07
C ASN A 178 13.51 28.31 -38.97
N SER A 179 14.75 28.15 -38.49
CA SER A 179 15.00 27.37 -37.29
C SER A 179 14.29 28.02 -36.10
N LEU A 180 13.57 27.22 -35.31
CA LEU A 180 12.86 27.73 -34.13
C LEU A 180 13.84 28.25 -33.07
N VAL A 181 15.05 27.69 -33.03
CA VAL A 181 16.11 28.13 -32.10
C VAL A 181 16.52 29.56 -32.42
N ASP A 182 16.71 29.88 -33.70
CA ASP A 182 17.12 31.24 -34.10
C ASP A 182 15.98 32.24 -33.88
N TYR A 183 14.75 31.85 -34.23
CA TYR A 183 13.57 32.69 -34.02
C TYR A 183 13.37 33.08 -32.54
N PHE A 184 13.51 32.13 -31.61
CA PHE A 184 13.38 32.42 -30.19
C PHE A 184 14.67 33.03 -29.61
N GLY A 185 15.84 32.75 -30.19
CA GLY A 185 17.10 33.33 -29.76
C GLY A 185 17.20 34.83 -30.02
N GLU A 186 16.77 35.29 -31.20
CA GLU A 186 16.65 36.72 -31.52
C GLU A 186 15.72 37.41 -30.51
N LYS A 187 14.55 36.82 -30.24
CA LYS A 187 13.61 37.37 -29.27
C LYS A 187 14.11 37.37 -27.83
N LEU A 188 14.93 36.39 -27.43
CA LEU A 188 15.58 36.40 -26.12
C LEU A 188 16.57 37.57 -26.03
N SER A 189 17.33 37.81 -27.11
CA SER A 189 18.28 38.92 -27.17
C SER A 189 17.61 40.29 -27.15
N GLU A 190 16.44 40.46 -27.79
CA GLU A 190 15.62 41.67 -27.72
C GLU A 190 15.18 42.00 -26.28
N VAL A 191 14.96 40.95 -25.47
CA VAL A 191 14.52 41.05 -24.07
C VAL A 191 15.71 41.20 -23.10
N GLY A 192 16.94 41.13 -23.60
CA GLY A 192 18.16 41.27 -22.79
C GLY A 192 18.63 39.96 -22.14
N TYR A 193 18.11 38.81 -22.56
CA TYR A 193 18.63 37.50 -22.20
C TYR A 193 19.64 37.00 -23.24
N ASN A 194 20.43 36.00 -22.87
CA ASN A 194 21.32 35.34 -23.80
C ASN A 194 20.52 34.67 -24.94
N TYR A 195 21.06 34.75 -26.16
CA TYR A 195 20.50 34.16 -27.39
C TYR A 195 20.14 32.68 -27.22
N TYR A 196 21.00 31.89 -26.58
CA TYR A 196 20.76 30.45 -26.36
C TYR A 196 19.92 30.15 -25.11
N GLY A 197 19.39 31.16 -24.42
CA GLY A 197 18.62 31.00 -23.18
C GLY A 197 19.43 30.60 -21.95
N SER A 198 20.76 30.54 -22.05
CA SER A 198 21.65 30.21 -20.92
C SER A 198 21.94 31.45 -20.07
N GLU A 199 21.89 31.31 -18.76
CA GLU A 199 22.12 32.38 -17.79
C GLU A 199 23.30 32.07 -16.88
N ARG A 200 23.94 33.14 -16.39
CA ARG A 200 24.88 33.03 -15.30
C ARG A 200 24.15 32.67 -14.02
N MET A 201 24.66 31.67 -13.33
CA MET A 201 24.12 31.18 -12.07
C MET A 201 25.23 31.07 -11.04
N TYR A 202 24.87 31.25 -9.79
CA TYR A 202 25.75 31.15 -8.64
C TYR A 202 25.38 29.93 -7.81
N SER A 203 26.38 29.31 -7.19
CA SER A 203 26.17 28.20 -6.27
C SER A 203 25.53 28.69 -4.97
N GLY A 204 24.43 28.07 -4.54
CA GLY A 204 23.80 28.38 -3.24
C GLY A 204 24.68 27.99 -2.04
N THR A 205 25.52 26.96 -2.18
CA THR A 205 26.36 26.47 -1.07
C THR A 205 27.63 27.30 -0.87
N ASN A 206 28.25 27.73 -1.97
CA ASN A 206 29.56 28.40 -1.94
C ASN A 206 29.45 29.91 -2.21
N GLY A 207 28.36 30.37 -2.83
CA GLY A 207 28.19 31.74 -3.29
C GLY A 207 29.00 32.12 -4.54
N GLU A 208 29.81 31.20 -5.08
CA GLU A 208 30.64 31.43 -6.26
C GLU A 208 29.86 31.26 -7.56
N GLU A 209 30.28 31.96 -8.62
CA GLU A 209 29.72 31.79 -9.97
C GLU A 209 30.06 30.39 -10.51
N LEU A 210 29.09 29.73 -11.14
CA LEU A 210 29.31 28.45 -11.79
C LEU A 210 30.19 28.64 -13.05
N GLU A 211 31.04 27.65 -13.34
CA GLU A 211 32.01 27.72 -14.46
C GLU A 211 31.35 27.91 -15.84
N VAL A 212 30.09 27.49 -15.98
CA VAL A 212 29.35 27.52 -17.24
C VAL A 212 27.96 28.12 -17.02
N ASN A 213 27.51 28.91 -17.99
CA ASN A 213 26.15 29.41 -18.02
C ASN A 213 25.15 28.25 -18.10
N ILE A 214 24.17 28.24 -17.20
CA ILE A 214 23.19 27.17 -17.09
C ILE A 214 21.99 27.50 -17.96
N PHE A 215 21.48 26.49 -18.67
CA PHE A 215 20.27 26.63 -19.46
C PHE A 215 19.03 26.69 -18.54
N THR A 216 18.40 27.86 -18.44
CA THR A 216 17.28 28.12 -17.54
C THR A 216 16.06 28.63 -18.27
N GLY A 217 14.88 28.27 -17.77
CA GLY A 217 13.62 28.88 -18.16
C GLY A 217 12.44 28.01 -17.78
N ILE A 218 11.30 28.25 -18.42
CA ILE A 218 10.00 27.81 -17.92
C ILE A 218 9.49 26.67 -18.79
N VAL A 219 9.10 25.55 -18.17
CA VAL A 219 8.52 24.40 -18.86
C VAL A 219 7.27 23.97 -18.12
N TYR A 220 6.21 23.62 -18.86
CA TYR A 220 4.99 23.12 -18.25
C TYR A 220 5.17 21.67 -17.74
N TYR A 221 4.96 21.48 -16.44
CA TYR A 221 5.05 20.18 -15.78
C TYR A 221 3.69 19.66 -15.30
N GLN A 222 3.58 18.33 -15.25
CA GLN A 222 2.41 17.60 -14.82
C GLN A 222 2.79 16.65 -13.67
N ARG A 223 1.97 16.64 -12.61
CA ARG A 223 2.07 15.65 -11.52
C ARG A 223 1.29 14.40 -11.89
N LEU A 224 1.92 13.23 -11.77
CA LEU A 224 1.29 11.96 -12.10
C LEU A 224 0.51 11.39 -10.91
N ARG A 225 -0.63 10.73 -11.20
CA ARG A 225 -1.51 10.12 -10.18
C ARG A 225 -0.86 9.01 -9.35
N HIS A 226 0.19 8.37 -9.86
CA HIS A 226 0.83 7.22 -9.20
C HIS A 226 1.82 7.70 -8.14
N MET A 227 1.29 7.92 -6.94
CA MET A 227 2.03 8.41 -5.78
C MET A 227 2.77 7.28 -5.05
N VAL A 228 3.76 7.65 -4.23
CA VAL A 228 4.58 6.68 -3.50
C VAL A 228 3.93 6.19 -2.20
N SER A 229 3.07 6.99 -1.58
CA SER A 229 2.25 6.55 -0.43
C SER A 229 1.43 5.30 -0.75
N ASP A 230 1.05 5.13 -2.03
CA ASP A 230 0.28 3.98 -2.50
C ASP A 230 1.11 2.70 -2.70
N LYS A 231 2.44 2.72 -2.48
CA LYS A 231 3.33 1.61 -2.85
C LYS A 231 4.06 0.95 -1.70
N PHE A 232 4.34 1.67 -0.61
CA PHE A 232 5.05 1.07 0.51
C PHE A 232 4.16 0.02 1.20
N GLN A 233 4.76 -1.09 1.60
CA GLN A 233 4.12 -2.14 2.41
C GLN A 233 5.13 -2.70 3.39
N VAL A 234 4.68 -2.94 4.61
CA VAL A 234 5.49 -3.54 5.68
C VAL A 234 4.64 -4.56 6.42
N ARG A 235 5.24 -5.68 6.78
CA ARG A 235 4.59 -6.76 7.53
C ARG A 235 5.60 -7.34 8.50
N ASN A 236 5.21 -7.42 9.77
CA ASN A 236 5.89 -8.25 10.76
C ASN A 236 5.15 -9.59 10.85
N THR A 237 4.04 -9.62 11.58
CA THR A 237 3.07 -10.71 11.60
C THR A 237 1.74 -10.23 11.03
N GLY A 238 0.85 -11.14 10.67
CA GLY A 238 -0.44 -10.75 10.10
C GLY A 238 -1.36 -11.93 9.86
N PRO A 239 -2.54 -11.69 9.28
CA PRO A 239 -3.46 -12.74 8.91
C PRO A 239 -2.81 -13.74 7.96
N VAL A 240 -3.17 -15.00 8.16
CA VAL A 240 -2.76 -16.15 7.35
C VAL A 240 -3.98 -16.72 6.66
N ASP A 241 -3.75 -17.36 5.53
CA ASP A 241 -4.77 -18.11 4.82
C ASP A 241 -5.15 -19.38 5.61
N ALA A 242 -6.44 -19.72 5.63
CA ALA A 242 -6.92 -20.84 6.43
C ALA A 242 -6.51 -22.21 5.87
N LEU A 243 -6.34 -22.31 4.54
CA LEU A 243 -5.97 -23.56 3.87
C LEU A 243 -4.47 -23.83 3.93
N THR A 244 -3.66 -22.80 3.69
CA THR A 244 -2.21 -22.95 3.57
C THR A 244 -1.43 -22.50 4.79
N HIS A 245 -2.06 -21.76 5.72
CA HIS A 245 -1.40 -21.06 6.83
C HIS A 245 -0.30 -20.08 6.38
N GLN A 246 -0.25 -19.73 5.09
CA GLN A 246 0.69 -18.76 4.55
C GLN A 246 0.16 -17.33 4.68
N PRO A 247 1.05 -16.32 4.69
CA PRO A 247 0.66 -14.91 4.59
C PRO A 247 -0.31 -14.66 3.41
N ILE A 248 -1.45 -14.03 3.69
CA ILE A 248 -2.41 -13.68 2.64
C ILE A 248 -1.84 -12.65 1.65
N GLY A 249 -2.41 -12.61 0.44
CA GLY A 249 -2.10 -11.58 -0.54
C GLY A 249 -2.84 -10.25 -0.28
N GLY A 250 -2.20 -9.15 -0.66
CA GLY A 250 -2.82 -7.83 -0.76
C GLY A 250 -2.47 -6.87 0.38
N ARG A 251 -1.98 -5.68 0.00
CA ARG A 251 -1.53 -4.63 0.93
C ARG A 251 -2.60 -4.19 1.93
N ASN A 252 -3.83 -3.97 1.46
CA ASN A 252 -4.94 -3.50 2.31
C ASN A 252 -5.35 -4.51 3.40
N ARG A 253 -4.91 -5.77 3.27
CA ARG A 253 -5.16 -6.84 4.26
C ARG A 253 -3.93 -7.14 5.11
N GLY A 254 -2.88 -6.32 5.03
CA GLY A 254 -1.60 -6.61 5.67
C GLY A 254 -0.91 -7.84 5.07
N GLY A 255 -1.06 -8.05 3.77
CA GLY A 255 -0.53 -9.22 3.07
C GLY A 255 0.99 -9.30 3.08
N GLY A 256 1.53 -10.51 2.91
CA GLY A 256 2.96 -10.77 2.83
C GLY A 256 3.57 -10.41 1.48
N VAL A 257 4.89 -10.23 1.47
CA VAL A 257 5.66 -10.15 0.22
C VAL A 257 5.90 -11.57 -0.27
N ARG A 258 5.56 -11.83 -1.54
CA ARG A 258 5.77 -13.14 -2.14
C ARG A 258 7.25 -13.34 -2.44
N PHE A 259 7.81 -14.42 -1.91
CA PHE A 259 9.12 -14.94 -2.31
C PHE A 259 8.89 -15.96 -3.43
N GLY A 260 9.35 -15.66 -4.63
CA GLY A 260 9.11 -16.45 -5.82
C GLY A 260 10.21 -17.46 -6.11
N GLU A 261 10.08 -18.08 -7.28
CA GLU A 261 11.04 -19.07 -7.77
C GLU A 261 12.39 -18.44 -8.11
N MET A 262 12.38 -17.26 -8.73
CA MET A 262 13.61 -16.55 -9.11
C MET A 262 14.44 -16.17 -7.87
N GLU A 263 13.78 -15.76 -6.78
CA GLU A 263 14.45 -15.41 -5.54
C GLU A 263 14.98 -16.66 -4.81
N ARG A 264 14.29 -17.80 -4.91
CA ARG A 264 14.79 -19.09 -4.41
C ARG A 264 16.09 -19.46 -5.11
N ASP A 265 16.11 -19.42 -6.44
CA ASP A 265 17.26 -19.85 -7.23
C ASP A 265 18.46 -18.91 -7.01
N ALA A 266 18.21 -17.62 -6.81
CA ALA A 266 19.23 -16.67 -6.41
C ALA A 266 19.87 -17.03 -5.05
N LEU A 267 19.09 -17.42 -4.02
CA LEU A 267 19.66 -17.83 -2.74
C LEU A 267 20.43 -19.15 -2.81
N ILE A 268 19.96 -20.09 -3.65
CA ILE A 268 20.65 -21.37 -3.87
C ILE A 268 22.01 -21.14 -4.53
N SER A 269 22.09 -20.24 -5.54
CA SER A 269 23.36 -19.97 -6.23
C SER A 269 24.41 -19.34 -5.31
N HIS A 270 23.98 -18.56 -4.32
CA HIS A 270 24.85 -18.02 -3.27
C HIS A 270 25.23 -19.05 -2.18
N GLY A 271 24.62 -20.24 -2.17
CA GLY A 271 24.85 -21.25 -1.13
C GLY A 271 24.26 -20.88 0.24
N CYS A 272 23.34 -19.93 0.31
CA CYS A 272 22.75 -19.44 1.56
C CYS A 272 21.60 -20.33 2.05
N SER A 273 21.91 -21.57 2.43
CA SER A 273 20.92 -22.57 2.86
C SER A 273 20.09 -22.13 4.06
N PHE A 274 20.71 -21.51 5.09
CA PHE A 274 20.01 -21.03 6.27
C PHE A 274 19.02 -19.90 5.96
N LEU A 275 19.38 -18.97 5.05
CA LEU A 275 18.48 -17.90 4.64
C LEU A 275 17.30 -18.44 3.84
N LEU A 276 17.55 -19.44 2.99
CA LEU A 276 16.49 -20.10 2.23
C LEU A 276 15.50 -20.82 3.16
N GLN A 277 16.00 -21.56 4.15
CA GLN A 277 15.17 -22.22 5.15
C GLN A 277 14.37 -21.22 5.99
N ASP A 278 15.01 -20.12 6.41
CA ASP A 278 14.35 -19.08 7.18
C ASP A 278 13.19 -18.44 6.39
N ARG A 279 13.42 -18.06 5.13
CA ARG A 279 12.42 -17.38 4.30
C ARG A 279 11.28 -18.31 3.84
N LEU A 280 11.58 -19.56 3.49
CA LEU A 280 10.57 -20.50 2.94
C LEU A 280 9.86 -21.35 4.00
N LEU A 281 10.46 -21.58 5.17
CA LEU A 281 9.87 -22.40 6.23
C LEU A 281 9.61 -21.59 7.50
N ASP A 282 10.65 -21.07 8.16
CA ASP A 282 10.51 -20.51 9.51
C ASP A 282 9.64 -19.25 9.56
N CYS A 283 9.74 -18.38 8.56
CA CYS A 283 8.97 -17.14 8.43
C CYS A 283 7.64 -17.29 7.67
N SER A 284 7.31 -18.49 7.18
CA SER A 284 6.11 -18.75 6.36
C SER A 284 5.09 -19.60 7.13
N ASP A 285 5.16 -20.93 6.98
CA ASP A 285 4.13 -21.87 7.38
C ASP A 285 4.71 -23.05 8.18
N LYS A 286 5.79 -22.81 8.95
CA LYS A 286 6.35 -23.80 9.87
C LYS A 286 5.27 -24.34 10.81
N SER A 287 5.05 -25.65 10.74
CA SER A 287 4.09 -26.35 11.59
C SER A 287 4.71 -27.56 12.26
N LEU A 288 4.32 -27.82 13.52
CA LEU A 288 4.65 -29.05 14.22
C LEU A 288 3.66 -30.14 13.79
N ALA A 289 4.16 -31.24 13.23
CA ALA A 289 3.36 -32.39 12.87
C ALA A 289 3.85 -33.64 13.60
N PHE A 290 2.94 -34.58 13.83
CA PHE A 290 3.24 -35.85 14.47
C PHE A 290 3.18 -36.96 13.43
N VAL A 291 4.19 -37.81 13.39
CA VAL A 291 4.28 -38.91 12.42
C VAL A 291 4.56 -40.21 13.15
N CYS A 292 3.93 -41.28 12.68
CA CYS A 292 4.18 -42.62 13.21
C CYS A 292 5.34 -43.30 12.46
N GLU A 293 6.37 -43.75 13.16
CA GLU A 293 7.56 -44.39 12.56
C GLU A 293 7.23 -45.69 11.83
N LYS A 294 6.22 -46.44 12.31
CA LYS A 294 5.88 -47.75 11.75
C LYS A 294 5.11 -47.65 10.43
N CYS A 295 4.18 -46.70 10.32
CA CYS A 295 3.36 -46.54 9.10
C CYS A 295 3.84 -45.40 8.19
N GLY A 296 4.69 -44.50 8.68
CA GLY A 296 5.21 -43.35 7.93
C GLY A 296 4.15 -42.31 7.59
N ASP A 297 2.95 -42.39 8.20
CA ASP A 297 1.80 -41.55 7.85
C ASP A 297 1.63 -40.42 8.88
N ILE A 298 1.44 -39.21 8.37
CA ILE A 298 1.19 -38.00 9.16
C ILE A 298 -0.30 -37.88 9.52
N LEU A 299 -1.19 -38.22 8.58
CA LEU A 299 -2.64 -37.99 8.68
C LEU A 299 -3.32 -38.98 9.63
N ALA A 300 -2.75 -40.18 9.78
CA ALA A 300 -3.26 -41.22 10.66
C ALA A 300 -3.08 -40.91 12.16
N THR A 301 -2.34 -39.85 12.51
CA THR A 301 -2.12 -39.47 13.92
C THR A 301 -3.32 -38.70 14.46
N LYS A 302 -3.89 -39.19 15.56
CA LYS A 302 -5.01 -38.56 16.26
C LYS A 302 -4.59 -38.27 17.70
N LEU A 303 -5.06 -37.17 18.25
CA LEU A 303 -4.98 -36.95 19.69
C LEU A 303 -6.12 -37.71 20.37
N ASP A 304 -5.79 -38.64 21.26
CA ASP A 304 -6.80 -39.42 21.95
C ASP A 304 -7.59 -38.53 22.92
N PRO A 305 -8.93 -38.43 22.77
CA PRO A 305 -9.76 -37.63 23.68
C PRO A 305 -9.96 -38.31 25.05
N ALA A 306 -9.48 -39.54 25.23
CA ALA A 306 -9.70 -40.35 26.41
C ALA A 306 -8.71 -40.04 27.54
N ARG A 307 -8.90 -38.88 28.17
CA ARG A 307 -9.07 -38.71 29.63
C ARG A 307 -9.86 -37.41 29.84
N SER A 308 -11.16 -37.57 30.10
CA SER A 308 -12.11 -36.49 30.40
C SER A 308 -11.51 -35.48 31.39
N PHE A 309 -11.61 -34.19 31.08
CA PHE A 309 -11.50 -33.13 32.08
C PHE A 309 -12.58 -32.08 31.83
N ASN A 310 -13.32 -31.77 32.90
CA ASN A 310 -14.36 -30.76 33.00
C ASN A 310 -13.86 -29.39 32.50
N PRO A 311 -14.72 -28.57 31.85
CA PRO A 311 -14.31 -27.40 31.08
C PRO A 311 -14.03 -26.13 31.92
N LEU A 312 -13.67 -26.26 33.21
CA LEU A 312 -13.61 -25.13 34.16
C LEU A 312 -12.28 -24.95 34.90
N ILE A 313 -11.12 -25.40 34.38
CA ILE A 313 -9.84 -25.13 35.06
C ILE A 313 -8.77 -24.60 34.09
N ASN A 314 -8.63 -23.27 34.12
CA ASN A 314 -7.45 -22.41 33.99
C ASN A 314 -6.27 -22.85 33.10
N PHE A 315 -6.02 -22.01 32.09
CA PHE A 315 -4.71 -21.81 31.45
C PHE A 315 -3.63 -21.49 32.50
N ARG A 316 -2.82 -22.47 32.87
CA ARG A 316 -1.51 -22.26 33.52
C ARG A 316 -0.44 -23.11 32.80
N PRO A 317 0.79 -22.60 32.66
CA PRO A 317 1.89 -23.39 32.13
C PRO A 317 2.23 -24.47 33.17
N PRO A 318 2.50 -25.72 32.75
CA PRO A 318 2.68 -26.81 33.69
C PRO A 318 4.06 -26.70 34.36
N SER A 319 4.06 -26.52 35.68
CA SER A 319 5.20 -26.83 36.52
C SER A 319 5.44 -28.35 36.54
N VAL A 320 6.72 -28.71 36.49
CA VAL A 320 7.27 -30.07 36.46
C VAL A 320 6.78 -30.91 37.64
N SER A 321 5.70 -31.67 37.44
CA SER A 321 5.36 -32.84 38.24
C SER A 321 4.45 -33.75 37.42
N GLU A 322 4.84 -35.02 37.33
CA GLU A 322 4.25 -36.11 36.56
C GLU A 322 2.73 -36.26 36.73
N ASN A 323 1.94 -35.54 35.93
CA ASN A 323 0.53 -35.84 35.77
C ASN A 323 0.37 -36.84 34.63
N LYS A 324 0.04 -38.10 34.97
CA LYS A 324 -0.32 -39.20 34.04
C LYS A 324 -1.55 -38.92 33.14
N ASN A 325 -2.07 -37.69 33.14
CA ASN A 325 -3.22 -37.23 32.35
C ASN A 325 -2.79 -36.30 31.19
N SER A 326 -1.60 -36.49 30.63
CA SER A 326 -1.21 -35.80 29.40
C SER A 326 -1.94 -36.42 28.21
N ARG A 327 -2.61 -35.60 27.39
CA ARG A 327 -3.16 -36.03 26.09
C ARG A 327 -2.05 -36.68 25.26
N GLN A 328 -2.26 -37.93 24.84
CA GLN A 328 -1.30 -38.67 24.01
C GLN A 328 -1.80 -38.73 22.56
N PHE A 329 -0.86 -38.65 21.61
CA PHE A 329 -1.15 -38.96 20.23
C PHE A 329 -1.16 -40.48 20.04
N VAL A 330 -2.07 -40.99 19.21
CA VAL A 330 -2.18 -42.39 18.83
C VAL A 330 -2.32 -42.47 17.31
N CYS A 331 -1.62 -43.42 16.70
CA CYS A 331 -1.76 -43.73 15.29
C CYS A 331 -2.99 -44.62 15.08
N LEU A 332 -3.91 -44.24 14.18
CA LEU A 332 -5.12 -45.01 13.87
C LEU A 332 -4.81 -46.34 13.17
N LEU A 333 -3.76 -46.39 12.36
CA LEU A 333 -3.35 -47.60 11.64
C LEU A 333 -2.64 -48.61 12.55
N CYS A 334 -1.71 -48.12 13.38
CA CYS A 334 -0.91 -48.98 14.27
C CYS A 334 -1.48 -49.13 15.68
N LYS A 335 -2.55 -48.40 16.03
CA LYS A 335 -3.20 -48.36 17.34
C LYS A 335 -2.23 -48.27 18.53
N SER A 336 -1.13 -47.54 18.35
CA SER A 336 -0.08 -47.38 19.36
C SER A 336 0.36 -45.92 19.47
N SER A 337 0.63 -45.49 20.70
CA SER A 337 1.22 -44.18 21.03
C SER A 337 2.75 -44.21 21.09
N ALA A 338 3.36 -45.39 21.17
CA ALA A 338 4.78 -45.57 21.46
C ALA A 338 5.72 -45.08 20.33
N HIS A 339 5.25 -45.05 19.07
CA HIS A 339 6.08 -44.79 17.89
C HIS A 339 5.74 -43.49 17.19
N ILE A 340 5.37 -42.45 17.94
CA ILE A 340 5.00 -41.16 17.36
C ILE A 340 6.09 -40.13 17.68
N LYS A 341 6.63 -39.52 16.62
CA LYS A 341 7.64 -38.47 16.72
C LYS A 341 7.10 -37.13 16.22
N PRO A 342 7.39 -36.01 16.92
CA PRO A 342 7.14 -34.68 16.39
C PRO A 342 8.22 -34.29 15.37
N ILE A 343 7.80 -33.72 14.25
CA ILE A 343 8.67 -33.15 13.21
C ILE A 343 8.19 -31.76 12.81
N PHE A 344 9.10 -30.92 12.32
CA PHE A 344 8.74 -29.64 11.71
C PHE A 344 8.57 -29.83 10.21
N ILE A 345 7.40 -29.47 9.69
CA ILE A 345 7.09 -29.49 8.26
C ILE A 345 6.32 -28.22 7.87
N PRO A 346 6.41 -27.77 6.61
CA PRO A 346 5.50 -26.76 6.08
C PRO A 346 4.05 -27.22 6.22
N TYR A 347 3.15 -26.33 6.63
CA TYR A 347 1.72 -26.66 6.71
C TYR A 347 1.15 -27.01 5.34
N VAL A 348 1.62 -26.34 4.27
CA VAL A 348 1.21 -26.64 2.90
C VAL A 348 1.55 -28.09 2.49
N PHE A 349 2.59 -28.69 3.09
CA PHE A 349 2.90 -30.10 2.85
C PHE A 349 1.80 -31.02 3.41
N ARG A 350 1.22 -30.69 4.56
CA ARG A 350 0.05 -31.43 5.11
C ARG A 350 -1.16 -31.31 4.20
N TYR A 351 -1.40 -30.12 3.66
CA TYR A 351 -2.48 -29.90 2.70
C TYR A 351 -2.29 -30.75 1.43
N LEU A 352 -1.06 -30.79 0.89
CA LEU A 352 -0.71 -31.68 -0.23
C LEU A 352 -0.99 -33.16 0.06
N LEU A 353 -0.66 -33.63 1.27
CA LEU A 353 -0.95 -35.01 1.67
C LEU A 353 -2.45 -35.31 1.68
N VAL A 354 -3.27 -34.37 2.14
CA VAL A 354 -4.74 -34.51 2.15
C VAL A 354 -5.30 -34.56 0.73
N GLU A 355 -4.84 -33.68 -0.16
CA GLU A 355 -5.26 -33.67 -1.57
C GLU A 355 -4.87 -34.96 -2.28
N LEU A 356 -3.66 -35.48 -2.06
CA LEU A 356 -3.23 -36.76 -2.63
C LEU A 356 -3.99 -37.95 -2.04
N ALA A 357 -4.29 -37.94 -0.74
CA ALA A 357 -5.13 -38.95 -0.12
C ALA A 357 -6.56 -38.95 -0.69
N SER A 358 -7.09 -37.79 -1.07
CA SER A 358 -8.40 -37.69 -1.75
C SER A 358 -8.41 -38.40 -3.12
N MET A 359 -7.25 -38.49 -3.77
CA MET A 359 -7.03 -39.24 -5.01
C MET A 359 -6.62 -40.71 -4.76
N ASN A 360 -6.72 -41.21 -3.53
CA ASN A 360 -6.23 -42.52 -3.09
C ASN A 360 -4.73 -42.75 -3.28
N ILE A 361 -3.92 -41.69 -3.30
CA ILE A 361 -2.47 -41.77 -3.35
C ILE A 361 -1.93 -41.64 -1.92
N GLN A 362 -1.29 -42.70 -1.42
CA GLN A 362 -0.65 -42.70 -0.10
C GLN A 362 0.83 -42.31 -0.20
N ILE A 363 1.24 -41.31 0.58
CA ILE A 363 2.66 -40.98 0.80
C ILE A 363 3.09 -41.54 2.15
N LYS A 364 4.25 -42.20 2.17
CA LYS A 364 4.89 -42.70 3.38
C LYS A 364 6.24 -42.00 3.58
N LEU A 365 6.44 -41.45 4.76
CA LEU A 365 7.73 -40.91 5.19
C LEU A 365 8.59 -42.03 5.77
N ASN A 366 9.80 -42.19 5.25
CA ASN A 366 10.82 -43.07 5.82
C ASN A 366 11.68 -42.27 6.80
N PHE A 367 11.85 -42.81 8.00
CA PHE A 367 12.65 -42.22 9.09
C PHE A 367 13.86 -43.07 9.42
#